data_AF-A0A7V8XLM0-F1
#
_entry.id   AF-A0A7V8XLM0-F1
#
_cell.length_a   1.000
_cell.length_b   1.000
_cell.length_c   1.000
_cell.angle_alpha   90.00
_cell.angle_beta   90.00
_cell.angle_gamma   90.00
#
_symmetry.space_group_name_H-M   'P 1'
#
loop_
_entity.id
_entity.type
_entity.pdbx_description
1 polymer ?
#
loop_
_entity_poly.entity_id
_entity_poly.type
_entity_poly.pdbx_seq_one_letter_code
_entity_poly.pdbx_strand_id
1 'polypeptide(L)'
;MAITPVEIRHIQLRKGVRGYRAAPVDRLLADIAEDFAEVWRQRADLADEVEKLEQDLQRHRELEGLLRTTLVSAERSAQELKDQARREADNIIAEAHGEARAITRRAAAERERLDRELRRIQSLLRSALETVDEAATDGREPVGESTGEIRRLIG
;
A
#
# COMPACT_ATOMS: atom_id res chain seq x y z
N MET A 1 32.64 -36.71 -41.89
CA MET A 1 31.99 -37.55 -42.91
C MET A 1 31.98 -38.98 -42.39
N ALA A 2 30.80 -39.52 -42.13
CA ALA A 2 30.63 -40.90 -41.68
C ALA A 2 29.94 -41.67 -42.81
N ILE A 3 30.46 -42.86 -43.11
CA ILE A 3 29.82 -43.78 -44.04
C ILE A 3 28.41 -44.10 -43.53
N THR A 4 27.42 -44.02 -44.41
CA THR A 4 26.02 -44.35 -44.07
C THR A 4 25.81 -45.86 -44.04
N PRO A 5 24.81 -46.37 -43.30
CA PRO A 5 24.47 -47.79 -43.31
C PRO A 5 24.17 -48.32 -44.72
N VAL A 6 23.62 -47.49 -45.60
CA VAL A 6 23.38 -47.82 -47.01
C VAL A 6 24.71 -47.95 -47.76
N GLU A 7 25.64 -47.03 -47.55
CA GLU A 7 26.97 -47.10 -48.16
C GLU A 7 27.72 -48.36 -47.73
N ILE A 8 27.65 -48.78 -46.46
CA ILE A 8 28.28 -50.03 -45.96
C ILE A 8 27.81 -51.25 -46.77
N ARG A 9 26.51 -51.35 -47.05
CA ARG A 9 25.94 -52.46 -47.85
C ARG A 9 26.42 -52.49 -49.29
N HIS A 10 26.85 -51.36 -49.85
CA HIS A 10 27.30 -51.23 -51.23
C HIS A 10 28.83 -51.26 -51.38
N ILE A 11 29.59 -51.40 -50.28
CA ILE A 11 31.05 -51.50 -50.35
C ILE A 11 31.45 -52.78 -51.08
N GLN A 12 32.23 -52.63 -52.14
CA GLN A 12 32.82 -53.73 -52.90
C GLN A 12 34.32 -53.84 -52.56
N LEU A 13 34.71 -54.93 -51.92
CA LEU A 13 36.11 -55.18 -51.58
C LEU A 13 36.85 -55.91 -52.72
N ARG A 14 38.06 -55.45 -53.06
CA ARG A 14 38.89 -56.08 -54.09
C ARG A 14 39.42 -57.44 -53.60
N LYS A 15 39.40 -58.46 -54.47
CA LYS A 15 39.91 -59.80 -54.18
C LYS A 15 41.44 -59.84 -54.33
N GLY A 16 42.15 -60.52 -53.42
CA GLY A 16 43.60 -60.67 -53.44
C GLY A 16 44.05 -62.11 -53.12
N VAL A 17 45.24 -62.49 -53.57
CA VAL A 17 45.78 -63.88 -53.51
C VAL A 17 45.94 -64.43 -52.09
N ARG A 18 45.97 -63.56 -51.07
CA ARG A 18 46.01 -63.91 -49.63
C ARG A 18 44.95 -63.16 -48.80
N GLY A 19 43.80 -62.84 -49.39
CA GLY A 19 42.73 -62.07 -48.75
C GLY A 19 41.79 -62.89 -47.87
N TYR A 20 40.95 -62.20 -47.09
CA TYR A 20 39.86 -62.82 -46.34
C TYR A 20 38.85 -63.51 -47.28
N ARG A 21 38.15 -64.52 -46.76
CA ARG A 21 37.07 -65.20 -47.50
C ARG A 21 35.89 -64.24 -47.67
N ALA A 22 35.35 -64.14 -48.88
CA ALA A 22 34.25 -63.21 -49.20
C ALA A 22 33.00 -63.46 -48.34
N ALA A 23 32.46 -64.67 -48.31
CA ALA A 23 31.17 -64.94 -47.64
C ALA A 23 31.12 -64.61 -46.13
N PRO A 24 32.16 -64.87 -45.31
CA PRO A 24 32.20 -64.39 -43.92
C PRO A 24 32.32 -62.86 -43.82
N VAL A 25 33.08 -62.21 -44.71
CA VAL A 25 33.25 -60.76 -44.73
C VAL A 25 31.96 -60.06 -45.15
N ASP A 26 31.27 -60.58 -46.16
CA ASP A 26 29.99 -60.04 -46.62
C ASP A 26 28.92 -60.13 -45.53
N ARG A 27 28.90 -61.23 -44.76
CA ARG A 27 28.03 -61.36 -43.58
C ARG A 27 28.38 -60.34 -42.51
N LEU A 28 29.66 -60.19 -42.18
CA LEU A 28 30.11 -59.19 -41.22
C LEU A 28 29.73 -57.76 -41.66
N LEU A 29 29.88 -57.42 -42.95
CA LEU A 29 29.48 -56.12 -43.47
C LEU A 29 27.96 -55.90 -43.39
N ALA A 30 27.16 -56.95 -43.58
CA ALA A 30 25.72 -56.89 -43.40
C ALA A 30 25.34 -56.65 -41.92
N ASP A 31 25.93 -57.40 -40.99
CA ASP A 31 25.72 -57.25 -39.54
C ASP A 31 26.12 -55.84 -39.09
N ILE A 32 27.31 -55.37 -39.51
CA ILE A 32 27.77 -54.00 -39.23
C ILE A 32 26.78 -52.97 -39.80
N ALA A 33 26.29 -53.15 -41.02
CA ALA A 33 25.35 -52.20 -41.62
C ALA A 33 24.01 -52.14 -40.86
N GLU A 34 23.57 -53.25 -40.26
CA GLU A 34 22.36 -53.31 -39.45
C GLU A 34 22.57 -52.60 -38.10
N ASP A 35 23.64 -52.93 -37.38
CA ASP A 35 24.00 -52.27 -36.12
C ASP A 35 24.20 -50.75 -36.33
N PHE A 36 24.85 -50.35 -37.42
CA PHE A 36 25.06 -48.94 -37.74
C PHE A 36 23.76 -48.22 -38.07
N ALA A 37 22.80 -48.91 -38.70
CA ALA A 37 21.47 -48.34 -38.95
C ALA A 37 20.72 -48.06 -37.67
N GLU A 38 20.81 -48.98 -36.69
CA GLU A 38 20.19 -48.81 -35.39
C GLU A 38 20.80 -47.64 -34.61
N VAL A 39 22.14 -47.55 -34.57
CA VAL A 39 22.84 -46.42 -33.94
C VAL A 39 22.49 -45.08 -34.60
N TRP A 40 22.36 -45.05 -35.93
CA TRP A 40 21.96 -43.84 -36.65
C TRP A 40 20.53 -43.41 -36.29
N ARG A 41 19.60 -44.36 -36.16
CA ARG A 41 18.23 -44.09 -35.73
C ARG A 41 18.20 -43.54 -34.31
N GLN A 42 18.87 -44.21 -33.36
CA GLN A 42 18.96 -43.75 -31.98
C GLN A 42 19.59 -42.36 -31.88
N ARG A 43 20.62 -42.07 -32.69
CA ARG A 43 21.21 -40.73 -32.74
C ARG A 43 20.23 -39.67 -33.24
N ALA A 44 19.40 -40.00 -34.24
CA ALA A 44 18.38 -39.07 -34.72
C ALA A 44 17.33 -38.83 -33.64
N ASP A 45 16.80 -39.89 -33.02
CA ASP A 45 15.81 -39.81 -31.95
C ASP A 45 16.34 -38.97 -30.76
N LEU A 46 17.60 -39.18 -30.36
CA LEU A 46 18.24 -38.40 -29.30
C LEU A 46 18.48 -36.94 -29.70
N ALA A 47 18.80 -36.67 -30.96
CA ALA A 47 18.96 -35.30 -31.44
C ALA A 47 17.63 -34.53 -31.38
N ASP A 48 16.54 -35.18 -31.79
CA ASP A 48 15.19 -34.62 -31.71
C ASP A 48 14.76 -34.38 -30.24
N GLU A 49 15.10 -35.31 -29.34
CA GLU A 49 14.83 -35.15 -27.91
C GLU A 49 15.62 -33.98 -27.30
N VAL A 50 16.90 -33.85 -27.65
CA VAL A 50 17.74 -32.72 -27.22
C VAL A 50 17.16 -31.40 -27.70
N GLU A 51 16.78 -31.31 -28.97
CA GLU A 51 16.18 -30.08 -29.52
C GLU A 51 14.90 -29.71 -28.75
N LYS A 52 14.03 -30.70 -28.47
CA LYS A 52 12.82 -30.48 -27.68
C LYS A 52 13.13 -30.01 -26.25
N LEU A 53 14.09 -30.64 -25.58
CA LEU A 53 14.49 -30.26 -24.22
C LEU A 53 15.11 -28.86 -24.17
N GLU A 54 15.87 -28.47 -25.19
CA GLU A 54 16.43 -27.13 -25.31
C GLU A 54 15.33 -26.07 -25.50
N GLN A 55 14.32 -26.35 -26.32
CA GLN A 55 13.15 -25.49 -26.48
C GLN A 55 12.37 -25.35 -25.16
N ASP A 56 12.14 -26.44 -24.44
CA ASP A 56 11.46 -26.44 -23.13
C ASP A 56 12.24 -25.63 -22.10
N LEU A 57 13.56 -25.82 -22.04
CA LEU A 57 14.44 -25.07 -21.15
C LEU A 57 14.42 -23.57 -21.44
N GLN A 58 14.41 -23.18 -22.72
CA GLN A 58 14.30 -21.79 -23.12
C GLN A 58 12.97 -21.18 -22.66
N ARG A 59 11.85 -21.87 -22.86
CA ARG A 59 10.53 -21.44 -22.36
C ARG A 59 10.51 -21.28 -20.84
N HIS A 60 11.11 -22.21 -20.11
CA HIS A 60 11.21 -22.12 -18.65
C HIS A 60 12.04 -20.92 -18.18
N ARG A 61 13.18 -20.64 -18.84
CA ARG A 61 14.01 -19.46 -18.53
C ARG A 61 13.28 -18.15 -18.77
N GLU A 62 12.51 -18.07 -19.86
CA GLU A 62 11.69 -16.90 -20.16
C GLU A 62 10.60 -16.69 -19.10
N LEU A 63 9.91 -17.77 -18.71
CA LEU A 63 8.91 -17.73 -17.66
C LEU A 63 9.52 -17.32 -16.31
N GLU A 64 10.67 -17.86 -15.94
CA GLU A 64 11.38 -17.50 -14.72
C GLU A 64 11.77 -16.02 -14.71
N GLY A 65 12.26 -15.50 -15.84
CA GLY A 65 12.57 -14.07 -16.01
C GLY A 65 11.35 -13.17 -15.83
N LEU A 66 10.20 -13.57 -16.41
CA LEU A 66 8.94 -12.86 -16.23
C LEU A 66 8.51 -12.88 -14.75
N LEU A 67 8.49 -14.05 -14.11
CA LEU A 67 8.10 -14.19 -12.71
C LEU A 67 8.98 -13.35 -11.79
N ARG A 68 10.29 -13.34 -12.01
CA ARG A 68 11.22 -12.50 -11.23
C ARG A 68 10.90 -11.02 -11.39
N THR A 69 10.64 -10.57 -12.62
CA THR A 69 10.28 -9.18 -12.91
C THR A 69 8.96 -8.80 -12.24
N THR A 70 7.95 -9.67 -12.33
CA THR A 70 6.64 -9.48 -11.68
C THR A 70 6.77 -9.42 -10.16
N LEU A 71 7.57 -10.30 -9.55
CA LEU A 71 7.80 -10.30 -8.10
C LEU A 71 8.44 -9.00 -7.62
N VAL A 72 9.48 -8.53 -8.31
CA VAL A 72 10.15 -7.26 -7.97
C VAL A 72 9.19 -6.07 -8.13
N SER A 73 8.37 -6.08 -9.19
CA SER A 73 7.35 -5.04 -9.40
C SER A 73 6.27 -5.06 -8.31
N ALA A 74 5.81 -6.25 -7.92
CA ALA A 74 4.83 -6.43 -6.85
C ALA A 74 5.39 -5.99 -5.49
N GLU A 75 6.63 -6.33 -5.16
CA GLU A 75 7.31 -5.89 -3.94
C GLU A 75 7.43 -4.37 -3.90
N ARG A 76 7.87 -3.75 -5.00
CA ARG A 76 7.97 -2.30 -5.11
C ARG A 76 6.61 -1.62 -4.94
N SER A 77 5.57 -2.12 -5.61
CA SER A 77 4.20 -1.59 -5.50
C SER A 77 3.66 -1.72 -4.07
N ALA A 78 3.93 -2.83 -3.40
CA ALA A 78 3.54 -3.03 -2.00
C ALA A 78 4.28 -2.07 -1.05
N GLN A 79 5.56 -1.77 -1.32
CA GLN A 79 6.32 -0.80 -0.54
C GLN A 79 5.80 0.63 -0.76
N GLU A 80 5.53 1.01 -2.02
CA GLU A 80 4.94 2.30 -2.37
C GLU A 80 3.57 2.49 -1.70
N LEU A 81 2.71 1.47 -1.71
CA LEU A 81 1.42 1.47 -1.01
C LEU A 81 1.57 1.65 0.51
N LYS A 82 2.53 0.95 1.14
CA LYS A 82 2.80 1.10 2.57
C LYS A 82 3.25 2.52 2.92
N ASP A 83 4.13 3.09 2.11
CA ASP A 83 4.65 4.43 2.35
C ASP A 83 3.58 5.50 2.11
N GLN A 84 2.72 5.33 1.11
CA GLN A 84 1.55 6.18 0.90
C GLN A 84 0.58 6.11 2.09
N ALA A 85 0.21 4.90 2.52
CA ALA A 85 -0.71 4.71 3.65
C ALA A 85 -0.17 5.33 4.94
N ARG A 86 1.15 5.25 5.18
CA ARG A 86 1.79 5.92 6.34
C ARG A 86 1.65 7.44 6.26
N ARG A 87 1.97 8.04 5.11
CA ARG A 87 1.84 9.50 4.91
C ARG A 87 0.39 9.96 5.07
N GLU A 88 -0.55 9.18 4.54
CA GLU A 88 -1.97 9.49 4.66
C GLU A 88 -2.45 9.39 6.11
N ALA A 89 -2.01 8.37 6.86
CA ALA A 89 -2.28 8.28 8.29
C ALA A 89 -1.70 9.47 9.07
N ASP A 90 -0.45 9.87 8.79
CA ASP A 90 0.17 11.02 9.43
C ASP A 90 -0.60 12.33 9.14
N ASN A 91 -1.06 12.50 7.90
CA ASN A 91 -1.90 13.64 7.51
C ASN A 91 -3.23 13.66 8.25
N ILE A 92 -3.93 12.51 8.32
CA ILE A 92 -5.20 12.38 9.05
C ILE A 92 -5.00 12.76 10.53
N ILE A 93 -3.94 12.27 11.16
CA ILE A 93 -3.64 12.59 12.56
C ILE A 93 -3.34 14.09 12.72
N ALA A 94 -2.56 14.67 11.81
CA ALA A 94 -2.22 16.09 11.84
C ALA A 94 -3.47 16.98 11.68
N GLU A 95 -4.37 16.62 10.76
CA GLU A 95 -5.66 17.30 10.55
C GLU A 95 -6.55 17.19 11.78
N ALA A 96 -6.72 15.98 12.33
CA ALA A 96 -7.53 15.75 13.52
C ALA A 96 -7.00 16.57 14.72
N HIS A 97 -5.68 16.63 14.92
CA HIS A 97 -5.08 17.49 15.94
C HIS A 97 -5.31 18.98 15.66
N GLY A 98 -5.25 19.39 14.39
CA GLY A 98 -5.55 20.76 13.96
C GLY A 98 -6.98 21.17 14.30
N GLU A 99 -7.94 20.31 13.96
CA GLU A 99 -9.36 20.50 14.21
C GLU A 99 -9.67 20.51 15.72
N ALA A 100 -9.12 19.56 16.48
CA ALA A 100 -9.29 19.52 17.94
C ALA A 100 -8.78 20.81 18.61
N ARG A 101 -7.61 21.33 18.17
CA ARG A 101 -7.10 22.63 18.63
C ARG A 101 -8.02 23.78 18.24
N ALA A 102 -8.58 23.77 17.04
CA ALA A 102 -9.51 24.80 16.58
C ALA A 102 -10.80 24.80 17.42
N ILE A 103 -11.38 23.63 17.67
CA ILE A 103 -12.56 23.46 18.53
C ILE A 103 -12.26 23.98 19.94
N THR A 104 -11.14 23.57 20.53
CA THR A 104 -10.75 24.00 21.88
C THR A 104 -10.59 25.52 21.97
N ARG A 105 -9.96 26.14 20.98
CA ARG A 105 -9.83 27.62 20.92
C ARG A 105 -11.18 28.32 20.79
N ARG A 106 -12.09 27.81 19.95
CA ARG A 106 -13.44 28.37 19.81
C ARG A 106 -14.22 28.27 21.11
N ALA A 107 -14.18 27.10 21.77
CA ALA A 107 -14.85 26.88 23.05
C ALA A 107 -14.30 27.82 24.15
N ALA A 108 -12.97 28.00 24.22
CA ALA A 108 -12.35 28.92 25.16
C ALA A 108 -12.74 30.39 24.90
N ALA A 109 -12.75 30.82 23.64
CA ALA A 109 -13.15 32.16 23.26
C ALA A 109 -14.64 32.44 23.57
N GLU A 110 -15.51 31.46 23.32
CA GLU A 110 -16.94 31.58 23.65
C GLU A 110 -17.17 31.63 25.16
N ARG A 111 -16.46 30.79 25.93
CA ARG A 111 -16.49 30.87 27.38
C ARG A 111 -16.08 32.25 27.89
N GLU A 112 -15.00 32.82 27.38
CA GLU A 112 -14.56 34.16 27.77
C GLU A 112 -15.59 35.25 27.39
N ARG A 113 -16.25 35.11 26.24
CA ARG A 113 -17.36 35.98 25.84
C ARG A 113 -18.51 35.91 26.84
N LEU A 114 -18.96 34.71 27.18
CA LEU A 114 -20.04 34.48 28.15
C LEU A 114 -19.68 34.99 29.54
N ASP A 115 -18.44 34.77 30.00
CA ASP A 115 -17.96 35.27 31.30
C ASP A 115 -17.97 36.82 31.35
N ARG A 116 -17.64 37.49 30.24
CA ARG A 116 -17.73 38.96 30.13
C ARG A 116 -19.17 39.45 30.13
N GLU A 117 -20.06 38.79 29.39
CA GLU A 117 -21.50 39.11 29.38
C GLU A 117 -22.13 38.93 30.76
N LEU A 118 -21.80 37.85 31.47
CA LEU A 118 -22.27 37.59 32.83
C LEU A 118 -21.85 38.70 33.80
N ARG A 119 -20.57 39.10 33.79
CA ARG A 119 -20.06 40.20 34.63
C ARG A 119 -20.76 41.52 34.33
N ARG A 120 -21.02 41.81 33.04
CA ARG A 120 -21.76 43.01 32.63
C ARG A 120 -23.19 42.99 33.19
N ILE A 121 -23.91 41.88 33.06
CA ILE A 121 -25.27 41.73 33.59
C ILE A 121 -25.28 41.90 35.12
N GLN A 122 -24.33 41.28 35.83
CA GLN A 122 -24.21 41.42 37.29
C GLN A 122 -23.95 42.87 37.71
N SER A 123 -23.09 43.59 36.99
CA SER A 123 -22.82 45.02 37.23
C SER A 123 -24.08 45.87 37.04
N LEU A 124 -24.81 45.66 35.93
CA LEU A 124 -26.07 46.35 35.66
C LEU A 124 -27.12 46.07 36.73
N LEU A 125 -27.25 44.81 37.15
CA LEU A 125 -28.19 44.42 38.21
C LEU A 125 -27.83 45.09 39.54
N ARG A 126 -26.54 45.13 39.91
CA ARG A 126 -26.08 45.79 41.14
C ARG A 126 -26.40 47.28 41.12
N SER A 127 -26.06 47.97 40.02
CA SER A 127 -26.36 49.40 39.88
C SER A 127 -27.87 49.67 39.93
N ALA A 128 -28.69 48.83 39.28
CA ALA A 128 -30.14 48.97 39.35
C ALA A 128 -30.67 48.79 40.80
N LEU A 129 -30.15 47.82 41.54
CA LEU A 129 -30.51 47.62 42.95
C LEU A 129 -30.10 48.80 43.83
N GLU A 130 -28.89 49.36 43.63
CA GLU A 130 -28.42 50.55 44.35
C GLU A 130 -29.35 51.75 44.12
N THR A 131 -29.76 52.01 42.87
CA THR A 131 -30.70 53.11 42.57
C THR A 131 -32.08 52.92 43.21
N VAL A 132 -32.54 51.68 43.37
CA VAL A 132 -33.82 51.38 44.04
C VAL A 132 -33.70 51.57 45.56
N ASP A 133 -32.57 51.20 46.15
CA ASP A 133 -32.33 51.35 47.59
C ASP A 133 -32.19 52.84 47.96
N GLU A 134 -31.49 53.63 47.14
CA GLU A 134 -31.42 55.10 47.29
C GLU A 134 -32.82 55.74 47.24
N ALA A 135 -33.65 55.37 46.26
CA ALA A 135 -35.04 55.84 46.16
C ALA A 135 -35.92 55.43 47.35
N ALA A 136 -35.64 54.28 47.98
CA ALA A 136 -36.33 53.83 49.18
C ALA A 136 -35.87 54.59 50.45
N THR A 137 -34.61 55.05 50.50
CA THR A 137 -34.06 55.83 51.62
C THR A 137 -34.46 57.30 51.61
N ASP A 138 -34.65 57.91 50.44
CA ASP A 138 -35.05 59.32 50.28
C ASP A 138 -36.55 59.56 50.58
N GLY A 139 -37.34 58.48 50.68
CA GLY A 139 -38.79 58.51 50.97
C GLY A 139 -39.19 58.49 52.46
N ARG A 140 -38.24 58.64 53.40
CA ARG A 140 -38.53 58.65 54.85
C ARG A 140 -37.90 59.86 55.56
N GLU A 141 -38.53 61.03 55.41
CA GLU A 141 -38.53 61.99 56.52
C GLU A 141 -39.66 61.62 57.51
N PRO A 142 -39.37 61.42 58.81
CA PRO A 142 -40.43 61.26 59.80
C PRO A 142 -41.11 62.61 60.03
N VAL A 143 -42.40 62.68 59.70
CA VAL A 143 -43.31 63.74 60.17
C VAL A 143 -43.39 63.65 61.69
N GLY A 144 -42.53 64.40 62.37
CA GLY A 144 -42.53 64.55 63.83
C GLY A 144 -43.10 65.91 64.23
N GLU A 145 -44.37 65.89 64.63
CA GLU A 145 -45.05 66.77 65.59
C GLU A 145 -44.54 68.22 65.78
N SER A 146 -45.31 69.18 65.28
CA SER A 146 -45.51 70.46 65.99
C SER A 146 -47.00 70.79 66.01
N THR A 147 -47.71 70.06 66.88
CA THR A 147 -49.03 70.46 67.38
C THR A 147 -48.77 71.27 68.66
N GLY A 148 -48.86 72.60 68.59
CA GLY A 148 -48.89 73.41 69.80
C GLY A 148 -48.43 74.85 69.67
N GLU A 149 -49.18 75.70 68.98
CA GLU A 149 -49.18 77.14 69.27
C GLU A 149 -50.48 77.83 68.80
N ILE A 150 -51.63 77.35 69.29
CA ILE A 150 -52.83 78.20 69.42
C ILE A 150 -52.82 78.79 70.82
N ARG A 151 -52.14 79.92 71.02
CA ARG A 151 -52.39 80.78 72.19
C ARG A 151 -51.88 82.22 72.03
N ARG A 152 -52.38 83.00 71.06
CA ARG A 152 -52.24 84.48 71.11
C ARG A 152 -53.18 85.33 70.23
N LEU A 153 -54.44 84.94 70.07
CA LEU A 153 -55.44 85.79 69.40
C LEU A 153 -56.80 85.81 70.13
N ILE A 154 -56.76 86.01 71.45
CA ILE A 154 -57.81 86.72 72.18
C ILE A 154 -57.09 87.71 73.09
N GLY A 155 -57.14 88.97 72.68
CA GLY A 155 -56.63 90.17 73.34
C GLY A 155 -57.13 91.34 72.51
#